data_AF-A0A3B9D5G4-F1
#
_entry.id   AF-A0A3B9D5G4-F1
#
_cell.length_a   1.000
_cell.length_b   1.000
_cell.length_c   1.000
_cell.angle_alpha   90.00
_cell.angle_beta   90.00
_cell.angle_gamma   90.00
#
_symmetry.space_group_name_H-M   'P 1'
#
loop_
_entity.id
_entity.type
_entity.pdbx_description
1 polymer ?
#
loop_
_entity_poly.entity_id
_entity_poly.type
_entity_poly.pdbx_seq_one_letter_code
_entity_poly.pdbx_strand_id
1 'polypeptide(L)'
;FSQFADLLKSKNTTYTRICRALLHILLNIRQDDYAALWQPDGIPYLRVLGFRRDSSVLLSAIKKEASVPLITKVADASSILHGIAYKRFLHDVVCADLYRTTSSMQIQTELPNEYRQPIVLV
;
A
#
# COMPACT_ATOMS: atom_id res chain seq x y z
N PHE A 1 -1.65 8.77 21.46
CA PHE A 1 -1.78 9.26 20.06
C PHE A 1 -2.86 10.34 19.94
N SER A 2 -4.10 10.08 20.38
CA SER A 2 -5.21 11.06 20.36
C SER A 2 -4.85 12.39 21.04
N GLN A 3 -4.28 12.34 22.25
CA GLN A 3 -3.88 13.54 22.99
C GLN A 3 -2.93 14.46 22.19
N PHE A 4 -1.98 13.89 21.43
CA PHE A 4 -1.07 14.69 20.61
C PHE A 4 -1.76 15.32 19.40
N ALA A 5 -2.68 14.57 18.76
CA ALA A 5 -3.49 15.11 17.67
C ALA A 5 -4.45 16.21 18.15
N ASP A 6 -4.99 16.09 19.36
CA ASP A 6 -5.85 17.10 19.99
C ASP A 6 -5.08 18.37 20.35
N LEU A 7 -3.84 18.26 20.81
CA LEU A 7 -2.95 19.41 21.06
C LEU A 7 -2.64 20.20 19.78
N LEU A 8 -2.55 19.52 18.64
CA LEU A 8 -2.28 20.14 17.33
C LEU A 8 -3.52 20.73 16.65
N LYS A 9 -4.72 20.46 17.17
CA LYS A 9 -5.98 20.89 16.57
C LYS A 9 -6.12 22.41 16.64
N SER A 10 -6.44 23.02 15.51
CA SER A 10 -6.70 24.46 15.41
C SER A 10 -8.00 24.71 14.64
N LYS A 11 -8.52 25.95 14.68
CA LYS A 11 -9.75 26.32 13.94
C LYS A 11 -9.65 26.06 12.43
N ASN A 12 -8.43 26.09 11.88
CA ASN A 12 -8.16 25.94 10.44
C ASN A 12 -7.68 24.53 10.06
N THR A 13 -7.50 23.63 11.02
CA THR A 13 -6.96 22.28 10.78
C THR A 13 -7.84 21.24 11.44
N THR A 14 -8.49 20.41 10.63
CA THR A 14 -9.31 19.30 11.12
C THR A 14 -8.44 18.21 11.75
N TYR A 15 -9.02 17.48 12.70
CA TYR A 15 -8.37 16.31 13.32
C TYR A 15 -7.90 15.30 12.25
N THR A 16 -8.73 15.05 11.23
CA THR A 16 -8.38 14.14 10.12
C THR A 16 -7.17 14.60 9.32
N ARG A 17 -7.00 15.91 9.10
CA ARG A 17 -5.81 16.47 8.43
C ARG A 17 -4.55 16.26 9.27
N ILE A 18 -4.64 16.42 10.59
CA ILE A 18 -3.53 16.19 11.51
C ILE A 18 -3.14 14.72 11.51
N CYS A 19 -4.09 13.81 11.68
CA CYS A 19 -3.80 12.37 11.65
C CYS A 19 -3.15 11.93 10.33
N ARG A 20 -3.62 12.44 9.19
CA ARG A 20 -2.97 12.18 7.88
C ARG A 20 -1.54 12.71 7.82
N ALA A 21 -1.30 13.93 8.30
CA ALA A 21 0.05 14.50 8.34
C ALA A 21 1.00 13.70 9.24
N LEU A 22 0.53 13.29 10.42
CA LEU A 22 1.31 12.44 11.33
C LEU A 22 1.60 11.07 10.71
N LEU A 23 0.64 10.49 9.99
CA LEU A 23 0.86 9.23 9.27
C LEU A 23 1.87 9.40 8.13
N HIS A 24 1.82 10.51 7.39
CA HIS A 24 2.82 10.81 6.37
C HIS A 24 4.23 10.96 6.98
N ILE A 25 4.35 11.60 8.14
CA ILE A 25 5.63 11.70 8.86
C ILE A 25 6.11 10.32 9.29
N LEU A 26 5.24 9.51 9.92
CA LEU A 26 5.56 8.17 10.39
C LEU A 26 6.01 7.24 9.25
N LEU A 27 5.30 7.29 8.12
CA LEU A 27 5.59 6.48 6.94
C LEU A 27 6.65 7.12 6.02
N ASN A 28 7.21 8.27 6.39
CA ASN A 28 8.16 9.06 5.59
C ASN A 28 7.69 9.31 4.14
N ILE A 29 6.41 9.69 3.98
CA ILE A 29 5.81 10.08 2.71
C ILE A 29 6.03 11.59 2.49
N ARG A 30 6.76 11.94 1.44
CA ARG A 30 7.16 13.32 1.12
C ARG A 30 6.35 13.90 -0.04
N GLN A 31 6.43 15.22 -0.23
CA GLN A 31 5.77 15.88 -1.36
C GLN A 31 6.33 15.43 -2.71
N ASP A 32 7.66 15.21 -2.79
CA ASP A 32 8.32 14.70 -4.00
C ASP A 32 7.80 13.32 -4.41
N ASP A 33 7.42 12.48 -3.44
CA ASP A 33 6.83 11.17 -3.69
C ASP A 33 5.45 11.26 -4.37
N TYR A 34 4.71 12.35 -4.12
CA TYR A 34 3.45 12.65 -4.81
C TYR A 34 3.68 13.29 -6.18
N ALA A 35 4.64 14.21 -6.29
CA ALA A 35 4.99 14.84 -7.56
C ALA A 35 5.41 13.80 -8.62
N ALA A 36 6.12 12.75 -8.20
CA ALA A 36 6.49 11.63 -9.07
C ALA A 36 5.29 10.81 -9.59
N LEU A 37 4.13 10.87 -8.91
CA LEU A 37 2.90 10.15 -9.28
C LEU A 37 1.90 11.02 -10.07
N TRP A 38 2.11 12.33 -10.13
CA TRP A 38 1.22 13.28 -10.82
C TRP A 38 1.40 13.29 -12.35
N GLN A 39 1.97 12.23 -12.93
CA GLN A 39 2.02 12.04 -14.38
C GLN A 39 0.66 11.52 -14.90
N PRO A 40 0.34 11.71 -16.20
CA PRO A 40 -0.94 11.29 -16.78
C PRO A 40 -1.29 9.81 -16.55
N ASP A 41 -0.26 8.96 -16.42
CA ASP A 41 -0.37 7.51 -16.15
C ASP A 41 -0.11 7.16 -14.67
N GLY A 42 -0.56 8.01 -13.74
CA GLY A 42 -0.17 8.07 -12.32
C GLY A 42 -0.34 6.83 -11.42
N ILE A 43 -0.69 5.67 -11.98
CA ILE A 43 -0.76 4.39 -11.27
C ILE A 43 0.46 3.54 -11.66
N PRO A 44 1.41 3.27 -10.74
CA PRO A 44 2.64 2.57 -11.09
C PRO A 44 2.45 1.05 -11.29
N TYR A 45 1.44 0.46 -10.65
CA TYR A 45 1.13 -0.97 -10.75
C TYR A 45 -0.27 -1.27 -10.20
N LEU A 46 -0.79 -2.44 -10.54
CA LEU A 46 -1.99 -3.02 -9.96
C LEU A 46 -1.59 -4.16 -9.02
N ARG A 47 -2.06 -4.12 -7.78
CA ARG A 47 -1.79 -5.16 -6.78
C ARG A 47 -3.06 -5.94 -6.47
N VAL A 48 -3.04 -7.25 -6.70
CA VAL A 48 -4.17 -8.13 -6.41
C VAL A 48 -4.13 -8.54 -4.93
N LEU A 49 -5.17 -8.17 -4.18
CA LEU A 49 -5.32 -8.55 -2.77
C LEU A 49 -6.21 -9.79 -2.60
N GLY A 50 -7.19 -9.95 -3.48
CA GLY A 50 -8.14 -11.04 -3.50
C GLY A 50 -8.96 -11.04 -4.79
N PHE A 51 -9.50 -12.19 -5.16
CA PHE A 51 -10.45 -12.32 -6.27
C PHE A 51 -11.38 -13.51 -6.06
N ARG A 52 -12.54 -13.50 -6.70
CA ARG A 52 -13.48 -14.63 -6.65
C ARG A 52 -13.06 -15.71 -7.63
N ARG A 53 -13.19 -17.00 -7.28
CA ARG A 53 -12.77 -18.11 -8.18
C ARG A 53 -13.45 -18.03 -9.55
N ASP A 54 -14.74 -17.72 -9.55
CA ASP A 54 -15.55 -17.59 -10.76
C ASP A 54 -15.14 -16.40 -11.65
N SER A 55 -14.40 -15.43 -11.08
CA SER A 55 -13.89 -14.24 -11.79
C SER A 55 -12.45 -14.38 -12.29
N SER A 56 -11.88 -15.59 -12.26
CA SER A 56 -10.52 -15.85 -12.76
C SER A 56 -10.31 -15.39 -14.21
N VAL A 57 -11.31 -15.56 -15.06
CA VAL A 57 -11.29 -15.12 -16.47
C VAL A 57 -11.09 -13.61 -16.60
N LEU A 58 -11.72 -12.84 -15.71
CA LEU A 58 -11.57 -11.38 -15.68
C LEU A 58 -10.15 -10.98 -15.30
N LEU A 59 -9.54 -11.68 -14.34
CA LEU A 59 -8.16 -11.41 -13.94
C LEU A 59 -7.17 -11.67 -15.08
N SER A 60 -7.41 -12.73 -15.87
CA SER A 60 -6.62 -13.01 -17.08
C SER A 60 -6.79 -11.92 -18.15
N ALA A 61 -8.02 -11.42 -18.35
CA ALA A 61 -8.28 -10.33 -19.28
C ALA A 61 -7.59 -9.03 -18.82
N ILE A 62 -7.68 -8.69 -17.53
CA ILE A 62 -6.99 -7.51 -16.96
C ILE A 62 -5.48 -7.64 -17.15
N LYS A 63 -4.89 -8.81 -16.88
CA LYS A 63 -3.45 -9.02 -17.07
C LYS A 63 -3.00 -8.79 -18.53
N LYS A 64 -3.87 -9.08 -19.50
CA LYS A 64 -3.58 -8.94 -20.94
C LYS A 64 -3.76 -7.50 -21.43
N GLU A 65 -4.83 -6.84 -20.99
CA GLU A 65 -5.25 -5.54 -21.52
C GLU A 65 -4.81 -4.35 -20.67
N ALA A 66 -4.33 -4.58 -19.43
CA ALA A 66 -3.89 -3.49 -18.56
C ALA A 66 -2.62 -2.81 -19.09
N SER A 67 -2.65 -1.48 -19.11
CA SER A 67 -1.51 -0.64 -19.49
C SER A 67 -0.39 -0.61 -18.44
N VAL A 68 -0.64 -1.16 -17.26
CA VAL A 68 0.27 -1.14 -16.10
C VAL A 68 0.48 -2.56 -15.56
N PRO A 69 1.65 -2.84 -14.97
CA PRO A 69 1.98 -4.18 -14.48
C PRO A 69 1.03 -4.65 -13.37
N LEU A 70 0.59 -5.90 -13.47
CA LEU A 70 -0.24 -6.57 -12.47
C LEU A 70 0.61 -7.48 -11.57
N ILE A 71 0.58 -7.25 -10.26
CA ILE A 71 1.26 -8.02 -9.23
C ILE A 71 0.24 -8.96 -8.57
N THR A 72 0.37 -10.25 -8.84
CA THR A 72 -0.37 -11.30 -8.13
C THR A 72 0.44 -11.90 -6.99
N LYS A 73 1.74 -12.08 -7.18
CA LYS A 73 2.65 -12.63 -6.18
C LYS A 73 3.71 -11.60 -5.84
N VAL A 74 3.85 -11.28 -4.56
CA VAL A 74 4.83 -10.32 -4.04
C VAL A 74 6.27 -10.72 -4.43
N ALA A 75 6.56 -12.03 -4.48
CA ALA A 75 7.87 -12.54 -4.88
C ALA A 75 8.24 -12.22 -6.35
N ASP A 76 7.26 -12.03 -7.23
CA ASP A 76 7.51 -11.77 -8.65
C ASP A 76 7.68 -10.26 -8.91
N ALA A 77 7.42 -9.41 -7.92
CA ALA A 77 7.41 -7.95 -8.07
C ALA A 77 8.77 -7.38 -8.53
N SER A 78 9.89 -7.98 -8.13
CA SER A 78 11.23 -7.57 -8.56
C SER A 78 11.50 -7.82 -10.05
N SER A 79 10.79 -8.77 -10.67
CA SER A 79 10.90 -9.07 -12.10
C SER A 79 9.92 -8.28 -12.96
N ILE A 80 8.81 -7.84 -12.36
CA ILE A 80 7.71 -7.18 -13.08
C ILE A 80 7.85 -5.65 -13.01
N LEU A 81 8.24 -5.11 -11.84
CA LEU A 81 8.30 -3.68 -11.60
C LEU A 81 9.71 -3.13 -11.80
N HIS A 82 9.78 -1.93 -12.35
CA HIS A 82 11.04 -1.24 -12.58
C HIS A 82 10.97 0.22 -12.11
N GLY A 83 12.11 0.83 -11.82
CA GLY A 83 12.23 2.25 -11.48
C GLY A 83 11.34 2.68 -10.30
N ILE A 84 10.53 3.72 -10.53
CA ILE A 84 9.68 4.33 -9.50
C ILE A 84 8.62 3.34 -9.00
N ALA A 85 8.09 2.47 -9.87
CA ALA A 85 7.07 1.49 -9.50
C ALA A 85 7.59 0.48 -8.48
N TYR A 86 8.82 -0.01 -8.68
CA TYR A 86 9.45 -0.94 -7.74
C TYR A 86 9.80 -0.26 -6.41
N LYS A 87 10.34 0.96 -6.46
CA LYS A 87 10.63 1.75 -5.25
C LYS A 87 9.36 1.99 -4.42
N ARG A 88 8.25 2.30 -5.07
CA ARG A 88 6.95 2.48 -4.41
C ARG A 88 6.45 1.18 -3.78
N PHE A 89 6.54 0.08 -4.51
CA PHE A 89 6.14 -1.22 -3.99
C PHE A 89 6.92 -1.62 -2.73
N LEU A 90 8.24 -1.40 -2.71
CA LEU A 90 9.04 -1.65 -1.51
C LEU A 90 8.61 -0.77 -0.34
N HIS A 91 8.26 0.50 -0.59
CA HIS A 91 7.74 1.39 0.44
C HIS A 91 6.39 0.90 1.00
N ASP A 92 5.48 0.42 0.13
CA ASP A 92 4.21 -0.18 0.54
C ASP A 92 4.44 -1.44 1.40
N VAL A 93 5.41 -2.30 1.05
CA VAL A 93 5.76 -3.49 1.84
C VAL A 93 6.26 -3.09 3.23
N VAL A 94 7.13 -2.07 3.33
CA VAL A 94 7.61 -1.57 4.64
C VAL A 94 6.46 -1.01 5.47
N CYS A 95 5.55 -0.26 4.87
CA CYS A 95 4.36 0.26 5.56
C CYS A 95 3.49 -0.89 6.10
N ALA A 96 3.29 -1.93 5.29
CA ALA A 96 2.53 -3.10 5.70
C ALA A 96 3.22 -3.88 6.83
N ASP A 97 4.54 -4.05 6.77
CA ASP A 97 5.31 -4.73 7.81
C ASP A 97 5.26 -3.96 9.15
N LEU A 98 5.30 -2.62 9.11
CA LEU A 98 5.13 -1.78 10.29
C LEU A 98 3.73 -1.95 10.89
N TYR A 99 2.68 -1.95 10.05
CA TYR A 99 1.32 -2.20 10.50
C TYR A 99 1.17 -3.59 11.12
N ARG A 100 1.72 -4.63 10.48
CA ARG A 100 1.68 -6.01 10.98
C ARG A 100 2.40 -6.14 12.31
N THR A 101 3.58 -5.54 12.45
CA THR A 101 4.37 -5.56 13.69
C THR A 101 3.59 -4.96 14.87
N THR A 102 2.95 -3.81 14.64
CA THR A 102 2.13 -3.18 15.69
C THR A 102 0.88 -4.00 16.01
N SER A 103 0.25 -4.60 15.00
CA SER A 103 -0.95 -5.44 15.17
C SER A 103 -0.64 -6.77 15.86
N SER A 104 0.49 -7.42 15.52
CA SER A 104 0.92 -8.67 16.13
C SER A 104 1.26 -8.48 17.61
N MET A 105 1.83 -7.34 17.98
CA MET A 105 2.05 -6.97 19.38
C MET A 105 0.74 -6.82 20.16
N GLN A 106 -0.29 -6.23 19.53
CA GLN A 106 -1.61 -6.05 20.16
C GLN A 106 -2.37 -7.35 20.35
N ILE A 107 -2.32 -8.24 19.34
CA ILE A 107 -3.06 -9.51 19.33
C ILE A 107 -2.23 -10.66 19.93
N GLN A 108 -0.97 -10.41 20.30
CA GLN A 108 0.00 -11.41 20.78
C GLN A 108 0.13 -12.63 19.85
N THR A 109 -0.07 -12.41 18.55
CA THR A 109 -0.07 -13.46 17.53
C THR A 109 0.71 -12.97 16.31
N GLU A 110 1.59 -13.81 15.78
CA GLU A 110 2.34 -13.48 14.57
C GLU A 110 1.42 -13.44 13.34
N LEU A 111 1.41 -12.31 12.65
CA LEU A 111 0.75 -12.17 11.36
C LEU A 111 1.73 -12.54 10.24
N PRO A 112 1.27 -13.24 9.18
CA PRO A 112 2.14 -13.58 8.06
C PRO A 112 2.68 -12.31 7.40
N ASN A 113 3.93 -12.29 6.96
CA ASN A 113 4.48 -11.20 6.16
C ASN A 113 3.80 -11.15 4.77
N GLU A 114 3.84 -10.01 4.09
CA GLU A 114 3.41 -9.82 2.70
C GLU A 114 3.88 -10.91 1.72
N TYR A 115 5.10 -11.43 1.86
CA TYR A 115 5.59 -12.51 1.00
C TYR A 115 4.95 -13.87 1.29
N ARG A 116 4.41 -14.05 2.50
CA ARG A 116 3.80 -15.31 2.97
C ARG A 116 2.28 -15.28 2.92
N GLN A 117 1.68 -14.12 2.70
CA GLN A 117 0.24 -13.98 2.64
C GLN A 117 -0.28 -14.46 1.27
N PRO A 118 -1.15 -15.50 1.23
CA PRO A 118 -1.78 -15.90 -0.01
C PRO A 118 -2.82 -14.86 -0.42
N ILE A 119 -3.08 -14.78 -1.73
CA ILE A 119 -4.21 -14.01 -2.25
C ILE A 119 -5.50 -14.60 -1.67
N VAL A 120 -6.41 -13.72 -1.23
CA VAL A 120 -7.71 -14.16 -0.71
C VAL A 120 -8.58 -14.64 -1.87
N LEU A 121 -8.97 -15.91 -1.84
CA LEU A 121 -9.89 -16.52 -2.82
C LEU A 121 -11.25 -16.69 -2.18
N VAL A 122 -12.28 -16.07 -2.77
CA VAL A 122 -13.69 -16.16 -2.32
C VAL A 122 -14.55 -16.88 -3.35
#